data_AF-A0A3C1LKG4-F1
#
_entry.id   AF-A0A3C1LKG4-F1
#
_cell.length_a   1.000
_cell.length_b   1.000
_cell.length_c   1.000
_cell.angle_alpha   90.00
_cell.angle_beta   90.00
_cell.angle_gamma   90.00
#
_symmetry.space_group_name_H-M   'P 1'
#
loop_
_entity.id
_entity.type
_entity.pdbx_description
1 polymer ?
#
loop_
_entity_poly.entity_id
_entity_poly.type
_entity_poly.pdbx_seq_one_letter_code
_entity_poly.pdbx_strand_id
1 'polypeptide(L)'
;MKKILKGVAIGGAAILATHFGFKTYKRISSIAKLSKSLPEFLKNVYGEEPRMTINRSFNTMSIRAGFSEETLEKHNDIETTIREYVDDFYPELSKCTLDIDVYELGDEEEEEDDEEVEAEEEDDE
;
A
#
# COMPACT_ATOMS: atom_id res chain seq x y z
N MET A 1 -13.58 -26.53 37.02
CA MET A 1 -13.11 -26.55 35.61
C MET A 1 -13.63 -25.39 34.75
N LYS A 2 -14.87 -24.88 34.91
CA LYS A 2 -15.40 -23.77 34.07
C LYS A 2 -14.68 -22.41 34.20
N LYS A 3 -14.09 -22.08 35.36
CA LYS A 3 -13.45 -20.77 35.61
C LYS A 3 -12.06 -20.64 34.97
N ILE A 4 -11.28 -21.72 34.97
CA ILE A 4 -9.95 -21.78 34.36
C ILE A 4 -10.00 -21.79 32.82
N LEU A 5 -10.98 -22.49 32.23
CA LEU A 5 -11.20 -22.48 30.78
C LEU A 5 -11.61 -21.09 30.28
N LYS A 6 -12.44 -20.36 31.03
CA LYS A 6 -12.79 -18.95 30.71
C LYS A 6 -11.58 -18.01 30.81
N GLY A 7 -10.71 -18.18 31.82
CA GLY A 7 -9.49 -17.39 31.95
C GLY A 7 -8.48 -17.63 30.83
N VAL A 8 -8.30 -18.88 30.40
CA VAL A 8 -7.45 -19.23 29.24
C VAL A 8 -8.07 -18.75 27.92
N ALA A 9 -9.40 -18.82 27.77
CA ALA A 9 -10.07 -18.28 26.59
C ALA A 9 -9.95 -16.76 26.48
N ILE A 10 -10.11 -16.02 27.57
CA ILE A 10 -9.96 -14.56 27.60
C ILE A 10 -8.49 -14.16 27.41
N GLY A 11 -7.56 -14.81 28.09
CA GLY A 11 -6.11 -14.55 27.93
C GLY A 11 -5.58 -14.95 26.54
N GLY A 12 -6.07 -16.07 25.98
CA GLY A 12 -5.75 -16.50 24.63
C GLY A 12 -6.32 -15.56 23.56
N ALA A 13 -7.56 -15.08 23.75
CA ALA A 13 -8.16 -14.08 22.86
C ALA A 13 -7.41 -12.74 22.89
N ALA A 14 -6.97 -12.28 24.06
CA ALA A 14 -6.19 -11.05 24.18
C ALA A 14 -4.84 -11.14 23.44
N ILE A 15 -4.09 -12.23 23.64
CA ILE A 15 -2.80 -12.45 22.96
C ILE A 15 -2.97 -12.52 21.44
N LEU A 16 -4.01 -13.20 20.95
CA LEU A 16 -4.34 -13.24 19.52
C LEU A 16 -4.69 -11.84 19.00
N ALA A 17 -5.51 -11.06 19.71
CA ALA A 17 -5.85 -9.71 19.32
C ALA A 17 -4.62 -8.79 19.24
N THR A 18 -3.69 -8.88 20.19
CA THR A 18 -2.44 -8.10 20.15
C THR A 18 -1.56 -8.51 18.97
N HIS A 19 -1.41 -9.81 18.71
CA HIS A 19 -0.54 -10.32 17.65
C HIS A 19 -1.10 -10.03 16.24
N PHE A 20 -2.42 -10.20 16.05
CA PHE A 20 -3.08 -9.87 14.79
C PHE A 20 -3.21 -8.35 14.58
N GLY A 21 -3.56 -7.60 15.64
CA GLY A 21 -3.67 -6.15 15.59
C GLY A 21 -2.35 -5.46 15.21
N PHE A 22 -1.24 -5.85 15.84
CA PHE A 22 0.08 -5.28 15.53
C PHE A 22 0.52 -5.55 14.09
N LYS A 23 0.28 -6.76 13.58
CA LYS A 23 0.66 -7.16 12.21
C LYS A 23 -0.18 -6.43 11.15
N THR A 24 -1.47 -6.22 11.41
CA THR A 24 -2.35 -5.49 10.50
C THR A 24 -2.04 -3.99 10.52
N TYR A 25 -1.81 -3.39 11.69
CA TYR A 25 -1.40 -1.98 11.81
C TYR A 25 -0.10 -1.69 11.06
N LYS A 26 0.91 -2.55 11.23
CA LYS A 26 2.18 -2.38 10.53
C LYS A 26 1.99 -2.39 9.01
N ARG A 27 1.14 -3.27 8.47
CA ARG A 27 0.83 -3.33 7.03
C ARG A 27 0.12 -2.08 6.52
N ILE A 28 -0.92 -1.62 7.20
CA ILE A 28 -1.69 -0.43 6.78
C ILE A 28 -0.80 0.81 6.81
N SER A 29 -0.05 1.01 7.90
CA SER A 29 0.86 2.14 8.01
C SER A 29 2.01 2.10 7.00
N SER A 30 2.47 0.91 6.60
CA SER A 30 3.45 0.75 5.54
C SER A 30 2.92 1.15 4.16
N ILE A 31 1.66 0.85 3.82
CA ILE A 31 1.03 1.30 2.57
C ILE A 31 0.97 2.82 2.51
N ALA A 32 0.54 3.46 3.60
CA ALA A 32 0.48 4.92 3.69
C ALA A 32 1.87 5.60 3.61
N LYS A 33 2.95 4.89 3.96
CA LYS A 33 4.33 5.36 3.78
C LYS A 33 4.84 5.08 2.37
N LEU A 34 4.46 3.95 1.78
CA LEU A 34 4.80 3.60 0.41
C LEU A 34 4.22 4.62 -0.56
N SER A 35 2.94 5.00 -0.40
CA SER A 35 2.28 6.00 -1.26
C SER A 35 2.94 7.37 -1.25
N LYS A 36 3.67 7.72 -0.19
CA LYS A 36 4.42 8.99 -0.09
C LYS A 36 5.87 8.86 -0.55
N SER A 37 6.52 7.77 -0.17
CA SER A 37 7.96 7.60 -0.40
C SER A 37 8.30 7.05 -1.78
N LEU A 38 7.44 6.22 -2.37
CA LEU A 38 7.65 5.66 -3.70
C LEU A 38 7.67 6.75 -4.80
N PRO A 39 6.70 7.68 -4.89
CA PRO A 39 6.79 8.77 -5.87
C PRO A 39 7.99 9.68 -5.64
N GLU A 40 8.36 9.95 -4.38
CA GLU A 40 9.56 10.74 -4.06
C GLU A 40 10.85 10.03 -4.47
N PHE A 41 10.94 8.72 -4.25
CA PHE A 41 12.06 7.90 -4.72
C PHE A 41 12.16 7.91 -6.25
N LEU A 42 11.06 7.65 -6.95
CA LEU A 42 11.01 7.63 -8.41
C LEU A 42 11.37 9.00 -9.00
N LYS A 43 10.95 10.10 -8.36
CA LYS A 43 11.37 11.46 -8.72
C LYS A 43 12.87 11.67 -8.60
N ASN A 44 13.50 11.13 -7.58
CA ASN A 44 14.95 11.23 -7.41
C ASN A 44 15.72 10.36 -8.41
N VAL A 45 15.15 9.22 -8.84
CA VAL A 45 15.79 8.31 -9.79
C VAL A 45 15.65 8.80 -11.24
N TYR A 46 14.44 9.19 -11.63
CA TYR A 46 14.08 9.50 -13.02
C TYR A 46 13.98 11.01 -13.30
N GLY A 47 14.01 11.85 -12.27
CA GLY A 47 13.96 13.31 -12.39
C GLY A 47 12.57 13.89 -12.59
N GLU A 48 11.53 13.06 -12.65
CA GLU A 48 10.12 13.47 -12.73
C GLU A 48 9.26 12.78 -11.69
N GLU A 49 8.23 13.47 -11.22
CA GLU A 49 7.29 12.95 -10.22
C GLU A 49 6.18 12.15 -10.92
N PRO A 50 6.11 10.82 -10.75
CA PRO A 50 5.09 10.03 -11.41
C PRO A 50 3.72 10.25 -10.78
N ARG A 51 2.67 10.12 -11.60
CA ARG A 51 1.30 9.99 -11.08
C ARG A 51 1.12 8.58 -10.54
N MET A 52 0.77 8.45 -9.27
CA MET A 52 0.76 7.15 -8.60
C MET A 52 -0.60 6.81 -8.00
N THR A 53 -1.05 5.59 -8.27
CA THR A 53 -2.23 4.99 -7.61
C THR A 53 -1.82 3.66 -7.01
N ILE A 54 -2.13 3.47 -5.72
CA ILE A 54 -1.82 2.22 -5.00
C ILE A 54 -3.12 1.66 -4.42
N ASN A 55 -3.62 0.59 -5.03
CA ASN A 55 -4.83 -0.09 -4.61
C ASN A 55 -4.50 -1.44 -3.97
N ARG A 56 -5.25 -1.83 -2.93
CA ARG A 56 -5.06 -3.12 -2.27
C ARG A 56 -6.36 -3.90 -2.20
N SER A 57 -6.38 -5.03 -2.90
CA SER A 57 -7.51 -5.97 -2.91
C SER A 57 -7.09 -7.31 -2.29
N PHE A 58 -7.53 -7.56 -1.06
CA PHE A 58 -7.23 -8.76 -0.27
C PHE A 58 -5.72 -9.03 -0.13
N ASN A 59 -5.20 -9.93 -0.98
CA ASN A 59 -3.81 -10.37 -1.02
C ASN A 59 -3.06 -9.87 -2.26
N THR A 60 -3.68 -9.00 -3.06
CA THR A 60 -3.06 -8.35 -4.21
C THR A 60 -2.93 -6.86 -3.93
N MET A 61 -1.80 -6.30 -4.32
CA MET A 61 -1.54 -4.87 -4.32
C MET A 61 -1.27 -4.47 -5.76
N SER A 62 -2.05 -3.53 -6.27
CA SER A 62 -1.89 -2.94 -7.59
C SER A 62 -1.23 -1.57 -7.43
N ILE A 63 -0.12 -1.36 -8.12
CA ILE A 63 0.61 -0.09 -8.16
C ILE A 63 0.60 0.36 -9.61
N ARG A 64 -0.08 1.47 -9.88
CA ARG A 64 -0.07 2.14 -11.18
C ARG A 64 0.85 3.36 -11.10
N ALA A 65 1.79 3.48 -12.03
CA ALA A 65 2.74 4.57 -12.08
C ALA A 65 2.78 5.20 -13.48
N GLY A 66 2.27 6.42 -13.59
CA GLY A 66 2.22 7.20 -14.81
C GLY A 66 3.48 8.07 -14.96
N PHE A 67 4.16 7.94 -16.10
CA PHE A 67 5.36 8.71 -16.46
C PHE A 67 5.18 9.39 -17.82
N SER A 68 6.01 10.38 -18.13
CA SER A 68 6.00 10.99 -19.46
C SER A 68 6.57 10.04 -20.51
N GLU A 69 6.13 10.18 -21.77
CA GLU A 69 6.65 9.40 -22.91
C GLU A 69 8.19 9.43 -22.97
N GLU A 70 8.78 10.61 -22.75
CA GLU A 70 10.23 10.81 -22.75
C GLU A 70 10.95 9.96 -21.69
N THR A 71 10.33 9.74 -20.53
CA THR A 71 10.90 8.90 -19.46
C THR A 71 10.70 7.42 -19.76
N LEU A 72 9.53 7.03 -20.27
CA LEU A 72 9.25 5.64 -20.66
C LEU A 72 10.16 5.15 -21.78
N GLU A 73 10.44 6.00 -22.77
CA GLU A 73 11.36 5.65 -23.85
C GLU A 73 12.81 5.48 -23.35
N LYS A 74 13.22 6.29 -22.37
CA LYS A 74 14.58 6.28 -21.82
C LYS A 74 14.78 5.17 -20.79
N HIS A 75 13.75 4.79 -20.05
CA HIS A 75 13.82 3.92 -18.89
C HIS A 75 12.82 2.78 -19.00
N ASN A 76 13.34 1.58 -19.27
CA ASN A 76 12.54 0.34 -19.39
C ASN A 76 12.59 -0.51 -18.11
N ASP A 77 13.21 0.01 -17.05
CA ASP A 77 13.48 -0.67 -15.78
C ASP A 77 12.60 -0.17 -14.62
N ILE A 78 11.64 0.71 -14.90
CA ILE A 78 10.76 1.34 -13.90
C ILE A 78 9.99 0.28 -13.10
N GLU A 79 9.38 -0.70 -13.77
CA GLU A 79 8.62 -1.77 -13.12
C GLU A 79 9.50 -2.58 -12.15
N THR A 80 10.72 -2.91 -12.58
CA THR A 80 11.67 -3.66 -11.76
C THR A 80 12.12 -2.83 -10.56
N THR A 81 12.39 -1.54 -10.79
CA THR A 81 12.78 -0.59 -9.74
C THR A 81 11.71 -0.45 -8.66
N ILE A 82 10.44 -0.34 -9.05
CA ILE A 82 9.31 -0.29 -8.11
C ILE A 82 9.25 -1.58 -7.29
N ARG A 83 9.40 -2.73 -7.94
CA ARG A 83 9.38 -4.04 -7.27
C ARG A 83 10.51 -4.19 -6.25
N GLU A 84 11.73 -3.87 -6.64
CA GLU A 84 12.91 -3.92 -5.76
C GLU A 84 12.76 -2.98 -4.56
N TYR A 85 12.26 -1.76 -4.78
CA TYR A 85 12.00 -0.82 -3.70
C TYR A 85 10.97 -1.33 -2.69
N VAL A 86 9.85 -1.90 -3.17
CA VAL A 86 8.84 -2.50 -2.28
C VAL A 86 9.44 -3.67 -1.49
N ASP A 87 10.25 -4.51 -2.11
CA ASP A 87 10.87 -5.67 -1.45
C ASP A 87 11.92 -5.28 -0.40
N ASP A 88 12.73 -4.27 -0.68
CA ASP A 88 13.79 -3.82 0.22
C ASP A 88 13.26 -3.01 1.41
N PHE A 89 12.32 -2.09 1.16
CA PHE A 89 11.85 -1.14 2.17
C PHE A 89 10.54 -1.56 2.85
N TYR A 90 9.74 -2.41 2.19
CA TYR A 90 8.43 -2.85 2.66
C TYR A 90 8.22 -4.36 2.58
N PRO A 91 9.11 -5.19 3.18
CA PRO A 91 9.06 -6.65 3.08
C PRO A 91 7.77 -7.27 3.68
N GLU A 92 7.02 -6.53 4.49
CA GLU A 92 5.70 -6.96 4.95
C GLU A 92 4.61 -6.91 3.85
N LEU A 93 4.80 -6.10 2.82
CA LEU A 93 3.92 -5.93 1.65
C LEU A 93 4.27 -6.91 0.53
N SER A 94 5.54 -7.33 0.41
CA SER A 94 6.03 -8.36 -0.53
C SER A 94 5.37 -9.74 -0.39
N LYS A 95 4.62 -9.95 0.70
CA LYS A 95 3.85 -11.18 0.93
C LYS A 95 2.54 -11.21 0.16
N CYS A 96 2.12 -10.06 -0.35
CA CYS A 96 1.00 -9.92 -1.26
C CYS A 96 1.51 -10.03 -2.71
N THR A 97 0.65 -10.48 -3.61
CA THR A 97 0.93 -10.43 -5.04
C THR A 97 1.02 -8.96 -5.44
N LEU A 98 2.17 -8.56 -5.99
CA LEU A 98 2.41 -7.20 -6.45
C LEU A 98 2.17 -7.14 -7.97
N ASP A 99 1.15 -6.38 -8.34
CA ASP A 99 0.78 -6.07 -9.71
C ASP A 99 1.25 -4.65 -9.99
N ILE A 100 2.16 -4.47 -10.94
CA ILE A 100 2.75 -3.15 -11.26
C ILE A 100 2.41 -2.85 -12.70
N ASP A 101 1.78 -1.71 -12.90
CA ASP A 101 1.42 -1.20 -14.21
C ASP A 101 2.09 0.17 -14.41
N VAL A 102 2.73 0.34 -15.55
CA VAL A 102 3.48 1.55 -15.91
C VAL A 102 2.89 2.07 -17.20
N TYR A 103 2.35 3.29 -17.14
CA TYR A 103 1.56 3.88 -18.22
C TYR A 103 2.04 5.29 -18.58
N GLU A 104 1.65 5.76 -19.77
CA GLU A 104 1.98 7.09 -20.24
C GLU A 104 1.00 8.14 -19.68
N LEU A 105 1.54 9.24 -19.14
CA LEU A 105 0.81 10.41 -18.67
C LEU A 105 0.10 11.10 -19.85
N GLY A 106 -1.10 10.64 -20.16
CA GLY A 106 -1.94 11.13 -21.25
C GLY A 106 -2.97 10.11 -21.73
N ASP A 107 -2.72 8.82 -21.50
CA ASP A 107 -3.60 7.73 -21.93
C ASP A 107 -4.69 7.35 -20.90
N GLU A 108 -4.59 7.83 -19.65
CA GLU A 108 -5.48 7.40 -18.55
C GLU A 108 -5.97 8.55 -17.64
N GLU A 109 -6.76 9.49 -18.19
CA GLU A 109 -7.54 10.42 -17.36
C GLU A 109 -8.87 9.82 -16.82
N GLU A 110 -9.17 8.52 -17.01
CA GLU A 110 -10.54 8.01 -16.74
C GLU A 110 -10.76 6.99 -15.61
N GLU A 111 -9.78 6.38 -14.92
CA GLU A 111 -10.13 5.37 -13.90
C GLU A 111 -9.59 5.62 -12.48
N GLU A 112 -10.53 6.12 -11.66
CA GLU A 112 -10.67 5.98 -10.20
C GLU A 112 -9.79 6.89 -9.31
N ASP A 113 -10.27 8.11 -9.10
CA ASP A 113 -10.04 8.90 -7.89
C ASP A 113 -11.39 8.97 -7.15
N ASP A 114 -11.75 7.89 -6.46
CA ASP A 114 -12.99 7.81 -5.65
C ASP A 114 -12.72 7.00 -4.37
N GLU A 115 -11.97 7.60 -3.44
CA GLU A 115 -12.14 7.31 -2.02
C GLU A 115 -12.28 8.64 -1.26
N GLU A 116 -13.47 9.25 -1.38
CA GLU A 116 -14.03 10.11 -0.34
C GLU A 116 -14.06 9.32 0.98
N VAL A 117 -13.21 9.69 1.93
CA VAL A 117 -13.38 9.30 3.33
C VAL A 117 -14.16 10.43 4.00
N GLU A 118 -15.49 10.41 3.86
CA GLU A 118 -16.38 11.17 4.74
C GLU A 118 -16.20 10.67 6.17
N ALA A 119 -15.58 11.49 7.01
CA ALA A 119 -15.64 11.34 8.46
C ALA A 119 -16.98 11.92 8.93
N GLU A 120 -17.98 11.06 9.10
CA GLU A 120 -19.17 11.40 9.90
C GLU A 120 -18.74 11.53 11.36
N GLU A 121 -18.58 12.76 11.85
CA GLU A 121 -18.62 13.04 13.29
C GLU A 121 -20.07 13.33 13.69
N GLU A 122 -20.78 12.28 14.10
CA GLU A 122 -21.92 12.40 15.00
C GLU A 122 -21.38 12.77 16.40
N ASP A 123 -21.43 14.06 16.74
CA ASP A 123 -21.46 14.48 18.14
C ASP A 123 -22.89 14.90 18.50
N ASP A 124 -23.58 13.97 19.15
CA ASP A 124 -24.74 14.21 20.02
C ASP A 124 -24.29 15.08 21.22
N GLU A 125 -24.94 16.23 21.42
CA GLU A 125 -25.07 16.86 22.75
C GLU A 125 -26.47 17.46 22.96
#